data_AF-Q0RQQ6-F1
#
_entry.id   AF-Q0RQQ6-F1
#
_cell.length_a   1.000
_cell.length_b   1.000
_cell.length_c   1.000
_cell.angle_alpha   90.00
_cell.angle_beta   90.00
_cell.angle_gamma   90.00
#
_symmetry.space_group_name_H-M   'P 1'
#
loop_
_entity.id
_entity.type
_entity.pdbx_description
1 polymer ?
#
loop_
_entity_poly.entity_id
_entity_poly.type
_entity_poly.pdbx_seq_one_letter_code
_entity_poly.pdbx_strand_id
1 'polypeptide(L)'
;MPQVTPLDREKDPMSDEPDLTNLVDLAAARSGGTVVAVNDEFFAFAERMLLPEPPVVRPGVFTERGQWTDGWETRRRRDLPGADWAIVRLGAPGIAHAITVDTTHFTGNAPEAVEIHGATVAGYPSAAEVADDAVDWVELVPRTPITADAVNVLPVAEAGRLRITHLRLTIHPDGGVARLRVHGTVVPDPRLLDRVTSDLAAAYLGGVVVAASDMHYGDRHNLNASGDARAMGEGWETRRRRGTGHDWAAVRLTTQGLIVRAEVDTRHFRGNAPRAVELWAADYPDLLDPDDIDAITEWVPLLPRTRVQPNTRHLFDLEVPVQATHVRVDAIPDGGLARLRLTGVPTATGREALAMRWFDALSPDAAREELLACCESEDWAEAVVARRPFGTLAALLPAAEQEWWRLPESAWFEAFTAHPRIGERPTGIPAPPTTSRASVVSLDAPRREQAAMDEAPEAIKAAFVSGNAAYEERFGYIFLVRAAGRGAEEMLALLQERMAHEPDEELRIAAGQQAEITALRIRHLITGA
;
A
#
# COMPACT_ATOMS: atom_id res chain seq x y z
N MET A 1 -9.08 4.46 -42.93
CA MET A 1 -8.72 3.76 -41.69
C MET A 1 -10.01 3.25 -41.09
N PRO A 2 -10.21 1.93 -40.97
CA PRO A 2 -11.44 1.42 -40.37
C PRO A 2 -11.38 1.65 -38.86
N GLN A 3 -12.49 2.12 -38.30
CA GLN A 3 -12.69 2.35 -36.88
C GLN A 3 -12.64 0.99 -36.16
N VAL A 4 -11.73 0.88 -35.19
CA VAL A 4 -11.77 -0.20 -34.21
C VAL A 4 -12.81 0.24 -33.17
N THR A 5 -14.03 -0.29 -33.29
CA THR A 5 -15.01 -0.26 -32.23
C THR A 5 -14.43 -1.06 -31.05
N PRO A 6 -14.46 -0.56 -29.81
CA PRO A 6 -14.20 -1.41 -28.65
C PRO A 6 -15.17 -2.58 -28.71
N LEU A 7 -14.68 -3.80 -28.49
CA LEU A 7 -15.54 -4.98 -28.32
C LEU A 7 -16.47 -4.68 -27.14
N ASP A 8 -17.72 -4.33 -27.44
CA ASP A 8 -18.82 -4.40 -26.49
C ASP A 8 -18.90 -5.86 -26.03
N ARG A 9 -18.36 -6.14 -24.83
CA ARG A 9 -18.75 -7.33 -24.09
C ARG A 9 -20.22 -7.15 -23.75
N GLU A 10 -21.11 -7.91 -24.38
CA GLU A 10 -22.47 -8.08 -23.89
C GLU A 10 -22.39 -8.57 -22.45
N LYS A 11 -22.63 -7.66 -21.49
CA LYS A 11 -22.82 -8.00 -20.08
C LYS A 11 -24.07 -8.87 -20.02
N ASP A 12 -23.94 -10.07 -19.45
CA ASP A 12 -25.10 -10.84 -19.00
C ASP A 12 -25.79 -10.01 -17.89
N PRO A 13 -27.01 -9.50 -18.09
CA PRO A 13 -27.63 -8.55 -17.17
C PRO A 13 -28.09 -9.17 -15.84
N MET A 14 -27.70 -10.41 -15.52
CA MET A 14 -28.14 -11.14 -14.33
C MET A 14 -27.03 -11.75 -13.44
N SER A 15 -25.76 -11.42 -13.63
CA SER A 15 -24.76 -11.76 -12.60
C SER A 15 -24.73 -10.68 -11.52
N ASP A 16 -25.30 -10.95 -10.36
CA ASP A 16 -25.18 -10.11 -9.14
C ASP A 16 -23.74 -10.10 -8.57
N GLU A 17 -22.80 -10.84 -9.16
CA GLU A 17 -21.40 -10.80 -8.77
C GLU A 17 -20.69 -9.55 -9.29
N PRO A 18 -19.91 -8.83 -8.44
CA PRO A 18 -19.20 -7.64 -8.85
C PRO A 18 -18.14 -7.98 -9.91
N ASP A 19 -18.07 -7.17 -10.97
CA ASP A 19 -17.04 -7.29 -12.00
C ASP A 19 -15.67 -6.91 -11.43
N LEU A 20 -14.93 -7.91 -10.95
CA LEU A 20 -13.61 -7.75 -10.34
C LEU A 20 -12.59 -7.16 -11.31
N THR A 21 -12.81 -7.21 -12.63
CA THR A 21 -11.89 -6.63 -13.62
C THR A 21 -11.93 -5.10 -13.67
N ASN A 22 -12.87 -4.50 -12.93
CA ASN A 22 -13.00 -3.05 -12.77
C ASN A 22 -12.17 -2.48 -11.59
N LEU A 23 -11.51 -3.36 -10.82
CA LEU A 23 -10.61 -2.92 -9.75
C LEU A 23 -9.30 -2.35 -10.34
N VAL A 24 -8.52 -1.70 -9.49
CA VAL A 24 -7.23 -1.13 -9.89
C VAL A 24 -6.26 -2.25 -10.27
N ASP A 25 -5.61 -2.12 -11.42
CA ASP A 25 -4.48 -2.98 -11.79
C ASP A 25 -3.23 -2.62 -10.97
N LEU A 26 -2.94 -3.42 -9.95
CA LEU A 26 -1.82 -3.26 -9.02
C LEU A 26 -0.46 -3.42 -9.71
N ALA A 27 -0.40 -4.18 -10.81
CA ALA A 27 0.83 -4.45 -11.57
C ALA A 27 1.08 -3.45 -12.71
N ALA A 28 0.17 -2.50 -12.93
CA ALA A 28 0.24 -1.60 -14.07
C ALA A 28 1.57 -0.83 -14.13
N ALA A 29 2.23 -0.85 -15.29
CA ALA A 29 3.50 -0.13 -15.49
C ALA A 29 3.36 1.38 -15.24
N ARG A 30 2.18 1.96 -15.54
CA ARG A 30 1.88 3.39 -15.28
C ARG A 30 1.95 3.75 -13.79
N SER A 31 1.69 2.78 -12.91
CA SER A 31 1.76 2.94 -11.46
C SER A 31 3.14 2.56 -10.89
N GLY A 32 4.12 2.24 -11.75
CA GLY A 32 5.46 1.79 -11.34
C GLY A 32 5.64 0.28 -11.26
N GLY A 33 4.67 -0.51 -11.74
CA GLY A 33 4.81 -1.96 -11.84
C GLY A 33 5.97 -2.33 -12.76
N THR A 34 6.77 -3.33 -12.37
CA THR A 34 8.02 -3.67 -13.08
C THR A 34 8.35 -5.15 -12.91
N VAL A 35 8.81 -5.79 -13.97
CA VAL A 35 9.42 -7.13 -13.88
C VAL A 35 10.81 -6.97 -13.26
N VAL A 36 11.03 -7.59 -12.09
CA VAL A 36 12.29 -7.47 -11.33
C VAL A 36 13.20 -8.67 -11.53
N ALA A 37 12.64 -9.83 -11.89
CA ALA A 37 13.39 -11.02 -12.22
C ALA A 37 12.58 -11.90 -13.19
N VAL A 38 13.27 -12.59 -14.09
CA VAL A 38 12.68 -13.53 -15.04
C VAL A 38 13.74 -14.60 -15.36
N ASN A 39 13.34 -15.86 -15.52
CA ASN A 39 14.29 -16.92 -15.84
C ASN A 39 14.53 -17.10 -17.36
N ASP A 40 13.55 -16.74 -18.18
CA ASP A 40 13.66 -16.74 -19.65
C ASP A 40 12.77 -15.66 -20.25
N GLU A 41 13.29 -14.93 -21.23
CA GLU A 41 12.54 -13.94 -22.02
C GLU A 41 13.11 -13.87 -23.45
N PHE A 42 13.46 -15.04 -23.98
CA PHE A 42 14.20 -15.13 -25.23
C PHE A 42 13.42 -14.51 -26.39
N PHE A 43 12.17 -14.90 -26.65
CA PHE A 43 11.43 -14.42 -27.83
C PHE A 43 10.86 -13.02 -27.62
N ALA A 44 10.38 -12.70 -26.42
CA ALA A 44 9.88 -11.37 -26.09
C ALA A 44 10.00 -11.05 -24.59
N PHE A 45 10.31 -9.77 -24.32
CA PHE A 45 10.56 -9.23 -22.98
C PHE A 45 9.32 -9.29 -22.07
N ALA A 46 9.53 -9.70 -20.82
CA ALA A 46 8.46 -9.90 -19.85
C ALA A 46 7.71 -8.61 -19.50
N GLU A 47 8.36 -7.44 -19.57
CA GLU A 47 7.78 -6.13 -19.26
C GLU A 47 6.58 -5.78 -20.15
N ARG A 48 6.46 -6.40 -21.34
CA ARG A 48 5.32 -6.17 -22.24
C ARG A 48 3.99 -6.62 -21.63
N MET A 49 4.01 -7.57 -20.69
CA MET A 49 2.80 -8.00 -19.98
C MET A 49 2.14 -6.85 -19.21
N LEU A 50 2.91 -5.87 -18.76
CA LEU A 50 2.46 -4.78 -17.89
C LEU A 50 2.00 -3.53 -18.65
N LEU A 51 2.08 -3.55 -19.99
CA LEU A 51 1.64 -2.44 -20.84
C LEU A 51 0.11 -2.26 -20.75
N PRO A 52 -0.41 -1.03 -20.63
CA PRO A 52 -1.84 -0.79 -20.50
C PRO A 52 -2.63 -1.05 -21.79
N GLU A 53 -2.01 -0.89 -22.95
CA GLU A 53 -2.66 -1.05 -24.25
C GLU A 53 -2.97 -2.53 -24.56
N PRO A 54 -4.08 -2.85 -25.27
CA PRO A 54 -4.35 -4.20 -25.73
C PRO A 54 -3.22 -4.76 -26.61
N PRO A 55 -2.95 -6.07 -26.58
CA PRO A 55 -1.88 -6.67 -27.37
C PRO A 55 -2.17 -6.60 -28.87
N VAL A 56 -1.14 -6.28 -29.66
CA VAL A 56 -1.23 -6.14 -31.12
C VAL A 56 -0.40 -7.18 -31.87
N VAL A 57 -0.84 -7.55 -33.07
CA VAL A 57 -0.06 -8.39 -34.00
C VAL A 57 0.59 -7.51 -35.05
N ARG A 58 1.85 -7.84 -35.40
CA ARG A 58 2.56 -7.25 -36.54
C ARG A 58 2.97 -8.36 -37.52
N PRO A 59 2.08 -8.75 -38.46
CA PRO A 59 2.37 -9.83 -39.40
C PRO A 59 3.64 -9.54 -40.22
N GLY A 60 4.53 -10.54 -40.32
CA GLY A 60 5.76 -10.44 -41.12
C GLY A 60 6.89 -9.62 -40.48
N VAL A 61 6.73 -9.12 -39.26
CA VAL A 61 7.80 -8.45 -38.52
C VAL A 61 8.57 -9.46 -37.68
N PHE A 62 9.86 -9.60 -37.96
CA PHE A 62 10.78 -10.48 -37.25
C PHE A 62 11.88 -9.67 -36.56
N THR A 63 12.31 -10.17 -35.41
CA THR A 63 13.50 -9.75 -34.67
C THR A 63 14.61 -10.77 -34.88
N GLU A 64 15.80 -10.51 -34.35
CA GLU A 64 16.90 -11.49 -34.35
C GLU A 64 16.56 -12.78 -33.58
N ARG A 65 15.53 -12.75 -32.73
CA ARG A 65 15.13 -13.87 -31.86
C ARG A 65 13.90 -14.62 -32.34
N GLY A 66 13.18 -14.13 -33.37
CA GLY A 66 11.96 -14.76 -33.86
C GLY A 66 10.93 -13.74 -34.35
N GLN A 67 9.68 -14.16 -34.54
CA GLN A 67 8.59 -13.24 -34.85
C GLN A 67 8.46 -12.21 -33.71
N TRP A 68 8.17 -10.96 -34.04
CA TRP A 68 7.90 -9.95 -33.02
C TRP A 68 6.56 -10.26 -32.33
N THR A 69 6.59 -10.36 -31.00
CA THR A 69 5.44 -10.74 -30.17
C THR A 69 5.11 -9.64 -29.16
N ASP A 70 3.87 -9.18 -29.08
CA ASP A 70 3.44 -8.18 -28.09
C ASP A 70 3.03 -8.83 -26.75
N GLY A 71 4.03 -9.38 -26.06
CA GLY A 71 3.87 -10.08 -24.78
C GLY A 71 5.21 -10.58 -24.26
N TRP A 72 5.18 -11.39 -23.21
CA TRP A 72 6.28 -12.23 -22.77
C TRP A 72 6.27 -13.55 -23.55
N GLU A 73 7.41 -14.04 -24.02
CA GLU A 73 7.50 -15.34 -24.67
C GLU A 73 8.87 -16.00 -24.42
N THR A 74 8.84 -17.25 -23.96
CA THR A 74 10.02 -18.02 -23.53
C THR A 74 10.44 -19.11 -24.51
N ARG A 75 11.67 -19.62 -24.38
CA ARG A 75 12.11 -20.79 -25.18
C ARG A 75 11.30 -22.03 -24.83
N ARG A 76 11.02 -22.84 -25.86
CA ARG A 76 10.43 -24.16 -25.68
C ARG A 76 11.29 -25.06 -24.79
N ARG A 77 10.72 -25.62 -23.73
CA ARG A 77 11.35 -26.59 -22.83
C ARG A 77 11.07 -28.00 -23.31
N ARG A 78 11.95 -28.51 -24.17
CA ARG A 78 11.83 -29.86 -24.75
C ARG A 78 12.36 -30.97 -23.84
N ASP A 79 13.49 -30.71 -23.17
CA ASP A 79 14.24 -31.70 -22.39
C ASP A 79 14.62 -31.22 -20.98
N LEU A 80 14.07 -30.08 -20.54
CA LEU A 80 14.36 -29.48 -19.23
C LEU A 80 13.14 -29.61 -18.32
N PRO A 81 13.24 -30.29 -17.16
CA PRO A 81 12.18 -30.24 -16.16
C PRO A 81 12.04 -28.81 -15.63
N GLY A 82 10.83 -28.42 -15.27
CA GLY A 82 10.53 -27.13 -14.65
C GLY A 82 9.54 -26.28 -15.44
N ALA A 83 9.46 -25.02 -15.04
CA ALA A 83 8.53 -24.03 -15.55
C ALA A 83 9.26 -22.70 -15.78
N ASP A 84 8.72 -21.85 -16.65
CA ASP A 84 9.18 -20.46 -16.76
C ASP A 84 8.45 -19.56 -15.77
N TRP A 85 9.14 -18.55 -15.26
CA TRP A 85 8.58 -17.64 -14.28
C TRP A 85 9.07 -16.21 -14.47
N ALA A 86 8.21 -15.27 -14.09
CA ALA A 86 8.49 -13.85 -13.99
C ALA A 86 8.03 -13.32 -12.63
N ILE A 87 8.86 -12.53 -11.97
CA ILE A 87 8.54 -11.84 -10.72
C ILE A 87 8.30 -10.37 -11.04
N VAL A 88 7.12 -9.88 -10.65
CA VAL A 88 6.67 -8.51 -10.82
C VAL A 88 6.63 -7.83 -9.46
N ARG A 89 7.32 -6.69 -9.32
CA ARG A 89 7.04 -5.75 -8.23
C ARG A 89 5.81 -4.93 -8.63
N LEU A 90 4.81 -4.92 -7.76
CA LEU A 90 3.58 -4.16 -7.97
C LEU A 90 3.86 -2.65 -7.90
N GLY A 91 3.21 -1.89 -8.78
CA GLY A 91 3.26 -0.43 -8.75
C GLY A 91 2.43 0.15 -7.60
N ALA A 92 1.35 -0.53 -7.26
CA ALA A 92 0.49 -0.19 -6.14
C ALA A 92 0.31 -1.43 -5.24
N PRO A 93 1.09 -1.57 -4.15
CA PRO A 93 0.91 -2.66 -3.20
C PRO A 93 -0.53 -2.70 -2.66
N GLY A 94 -1.07 -3.90 -2.49
CA GLY A 94 -2.48 -4.06 -2.18
C GLY A 94 -2.91 -5.52 -2.09
N ILE A 95 -4.21 -5.72 -1.99
CA ILE A 95 -4.86 -7.03 -1.92
C ILE A 95 -5.37 -7.38 -3.32
N ALA A 96 -4.89 -8.49 -3.87
CA ALA A 96 -5.36 -8.99 -5.16
C ALA A 96 -6.69 -9.76 -4.97
N HIS A 97 -7.67 -9.49 -5.84
CA HIS A 97 -8.97 -10.17 -5.84
C HIS A 97 -9.17 -11.05 -7.07
N ALA A 98 -8.61 -10.64 -8.21
CA ALA A 98 -8.57 -11.43 -9.44
C ALA A 98 -7.31 -11.12 -10.24
N ILE A 99 -6.86 -12.08 -11.05
CA ILE A 99 -5.68 -11.91 -11.89
C ILE A 99 -6.07 -12.29 -13.32
N THR A 100 -5.82 -11.38 -14.26
CA THR A 100 -6.01 -11.66 -15.68
C THR A 100 -4.70 -12.08 -16.31
N VAL A 101 -4.70 -13.28 -16.90
CA VAL A 101 -3.65 -13.78 -17.79
C VAL A 101 -4.20 -13.79 -19.21
N ASP A 102 -3.84 -12.78 -19.98
CA ASP A 102 -4.25 -12.62 -21.37
C ASP A 102 -3.25 -13.33 -22.28
N THR A 103 -3.73 -14.29 -23.07
CA THR A 103 -2.96 -15.04 -24.07
C THR A 103 -3.38 -14.69 -25.49
N THR A 104 -4.08 -13.57 -25.70
CA THR A 104 -4.49 -13.10 -27.02
C THR A 104 -3.30 -13.10 -27.99
N HIS A 105 -3.52 -13.65 -29.18
CA HIS A 105 -2.55 -13.90 -30.27
C HIS A 105 -1.57 -15.06 -30.05
N PHE A 106 -1.53 -15.68 -28.87
CA PHE A 106 -0.78 -16.91 -28.61
C PHE A 106 -1.65 -18.15 -28.90
N THR A 107 -1.88 -18.43 -30.18
CA THR A 107 -2.86 -19.44 -30.63
C THR A 107 -2.38 -20.90 -30.51
N GLY A 108 -1.06 -21.12 -30.43
CA GLY A 108 -0.48 -22.46 -30.30
C GLY A 108 0.79 -22.53 -29.44
N ASN A 109 1.17 -21.40 -28.84
CA ASN A 109 2.34 -21.22 -27.99
C ASN A 109 1.97 -20.52 -26.66
N ALA A 110 0.69 -20.47 -26.31
CA ALA A 110 0.27 -20.13 -24.95
C ALA A 110 0.67 -21.28 -24.00
N PRO A 111 0.97 -20.99 -22.73
CA PRO A 111 1.23 -22.04 -21.76
C PRO A 111 -0.04 -22.87 -21.49
N GLU A 112 0.13 -24.13 -21.11
CA GLU A 112 -0.99 -25.04 -20.84
C GLU A 112 -1.69 -24.69 -19.51
N ALA A 113 -0.91 -24.20 -18.55
CA ALA A 113 -1.38 -23.80 -17.23
C ALA A 113 -0.49 -22.70 -16.65
N VAL A 114 -1.03 -21.98 -15.67
CA VAL A 114 -0.30 -20.99 -14.88
C VAL A 114 -0.51 -21.21 -13.40
N GLU A 115 0.42 -20.74 -12.60
CA GLU A 115 0.38 -20.72 -11.14
C GLU A 115 0.88 -19.35 -10.69
N ILE A 116 0.22 -18.76 -9.69
CA ILE A 116 0.52 -17.39 -9.28
C ILE A 116 0.62 -17.30 -7.76
N HIS A 117 1.73 -16.70 -7.31
CA HIS A 117 2.01 -16.45 -5.91
C HIS A 117 2.22 -14.97 -5.63
N GLY A 118 1.95 -14.54 -4.41
CA GLY A 118 2.20 -13.19 -3.92
C GLY A 118 3.14 -13.19 -2.72
N ALA A 119 3.89 -12.10 -2.56
CA ALA A 119 4.77 -11.92 -1.41
C ALA A 119 4.77 -10.46 -0.92
N THR A 120 4.95 -10.27 0.38
CA THR A 120 5.34 -8.97 0.95
C THR A 120 6.82 -9.01 1.25
N VAL A 121 7.59 -8.29 0.43
CA VAL A 121 9.04 -8.16 0.61
C VAL A 121 9.33 -6.71 0.96
N ALA A 122 9.98 -6.52 2.10
CA ALA A 122 10.25 -5.23 2.67
C ALA A 122 11.37 -4.49 1.90
N GLY A 123 11.22 -3.18 1.71
CA GLY A 123 12.28 -2.31 1.19
C GLY A 123 12.50 -2.41 -0.32
N TYR A 124 13.77 -2.43 -0.75
CA TYR A 124 14.18 -2.40 -2.15
C TYR A 124 15.06 -3.61 -2.49
N PRO A 125 14.50 -4.84 -2.43
CA PRO A 125 15.28 -6.05 -2.67
C PRO A 125 15.80 -6.08 -4.12
N SER A 126 16.99 -6.63 -4.28
CA SER A 126 17.58 -6.95 -5.58
C SER A 126 16.85 -8.11 -6.25
N ALA A 127 17.09 -8.30 -7.55
CA ALA A 127 16.54 -9.42 -8.32
C ALA A 127 16.91 -10.79 -7.73
N ALA A 128 18.10 -10.92 -7.13
CA ALA A 128 18.54 -12.16 -6.50
C ALA A 128 17.79 -12.43 -5.19
N GLU A 129 17.59 -11.40 -4.35
CA GLU A 129 16.89 -11.53 -3.08
C GLU A 129 15.41 -11.87 -3.25
N VAL A 130 14.73 -11.29 -4.25
CA VAL A 130 13.30 -11.64 -4.51
C VAL A 130 13.12 -13.00 -5.17
N ALA A 131 14.14 -13.51 -5.86
CA ALA A 131 14.13 -14.81 -6.52
C ALA A 131 14.63 -15.95 -5.61
N ASP A 132 15.11 -15.63 -4.42
CA ASP A 132 15.58 -16.60 -3.44
C ASP A 132 14.41 -17.45 -2.90
N ASP A 133 14.68 -18.72 -2.64
CA ASP A 133 13.69 -19.67 -2.10
C ASP A 133 13.28 -19.33 -0.64
N ALA A 134 14.02 -18.45 0.05
CA ALA A 134 13.68 -17.95 1.38
C ALA A 134 12.53 -16.94 1.40
N VAL A 135 12.10 -16.41 0.24
CA VAL A 135 10.93 -15.53 0.18
C VAL A 135 9.66 -16.34 0.44
N ASP A 136 8.86 -15.90 1.43
CA ASP A 136 7.56 -16.49 1.72
C ASP A 136 6.53 -16.12 0.63
N TRP A 137 6.33 -17.04 -0.31
CA TRP A 137 5.39 -16.91 -1.41
C TRP A 137 4.06 -17.57 -1.05
N VAL A 138 3.00 -16.77 -0.92
CA VAL A 138 1.64 -17.23 -0.66
C VAL A 138 0.94 -17.54 -1.98
N GLU A 139 0.32 -18.72 -2.09
CA GLU A 139 -0.46 -19.09 -3.28
C GLU A 139 -1.68 -18.17 -3.42
N LEU A 140 -1.77 -17.48 -4.57
CA LEU A 140 -2.93 -16.66 -4.93
C LEU A 140 -3.86 -17.40 -5.88
N VAL A 141 -3.25 -18.09 -6.86
CA VAL A 141 -3.92 -18.91 -7.85
C VAL A 141 -3.15 -20.23 -7.95
N PRO A 142 -3.77 -21.37 -7.61
CA PRO A 142 -3.14 -22.68 -7.76
C PRO A 142 -2.88 -22.96 -9.24
N ARG A 143 -2.08 -23.99 -9.53
CA ARG A 143 -1.83 -24.40 -10.92
C ARG A 143 -3.15 -24.65 -11.68
N THR A 144 -3.46 -23.75 -12.60
CA THR A 144 -4.75 -23.66 -13.28
C THR A 144 -4.54 -23.71 -14.80
N PRO A 145 -5.21 -24.61 -15.53
CA PRO A 145 -5.20 -24.61 -16.99
C PRO A 145 -5.73 -23.30 -17.55
N ILE A 146 -5.14 -22.82 -18.64
CA ILE A 146 -5.60 -21.60 -19.32
C ILE A 146 -5.98 -21.88 -20.76
N THR A 147 -6.86 -21.04 -21.30
CA THR A 147 -7.24 -21.09 -22.71
C THR A 147 -6.26 -20.25 -23.53
N ALA A 148 -5.80 -20.80 -24.65
CA ALA A 148 -4.99 -20.09 -25.64
C ALA A 148 -5.83 -19.04 -26.39
N ASP A 149 -5.19 -17.95 -26.84
CA ASP A 149 -5.87 -16.85 -27.55
C ASP A 149 -7.10 -16.30 -26.80
N ALA A 150 -6.98 -16.13 -25.49
CA ALA A 150 -8.09 -15.76 -24.63
C ALA A 150 -7.67 -14.87 -23.46
N VAL A 151 -8.65 -14.12 -22.92
CA VAL A 151 -8.51 -13.37 -21.68
C VAL A 151 -8.94 -14.26 -20.52
N ASN A 152 -7.97 -14.86 -19.81
CA ASN A 152 -8.24 -15.75 -18.68
C ASN A 152 -8.32 -14.93 -17.38
N VAL A 153 -9.50 -14.82 -16.77
CA VAL A 153 -9.69 -14.14 -15.47
C VAL A 153 -9.74 -15.19 -14.37
N LEU A 154 -8.74 -15.17 -13.50
CA LEU A 154 -8.52 -16.17 -12.46
C LEU A 154 -8.84 -15.54 -11.08
N PRO A 155 -9.80 -16.07 -10.31
CA PRO A 155 -10.12 -15.55 -8.99
C PRO A 155 -8.99 -15.85 -7.99
N VAL A 156 -8.72 -14.93 -7.07
CA VAL A 156 -7.79 -15.15 -5.95
C VAL A 156 -8.55 -15.73 -4.76
N ALA A 157 -8.01 -16.80 -4.17
CA ALA A 157 -8.60 -17.45 -3.00
C ALA A 157 -8.64 -16.49 -1.79
N GLU A 158 -9.69 -16.59 -0.96
CA GLU A 158 -9.84 -15.70 0.21
C GLU A 158 -8.65 -15.78 1.17
N ALA A 159 -8.09 -16.98 1.39
CA ALA A 159 -6.89 -17.17 2.21
C ALA A 159 -5.65 -16.44 1.66
N GLY A 160 -5.61 -16.15 0.35
CA GLY A 160 -4.54 -15.41 -0.32
C GLY A 160 -4.79 -13.89 -0.39
N ARG A 161 -5.91 -13.38 0.13
CA ARG A 161 -6.26 -11.94 0.11
C ARG A 161 -5.50 -11.14 1.18
N LEU A 162 -4.19 -11.30 1.21
CA LEU A 162 -3.26 -10.51 1.98
C LEU A 162 -2.73 -9.36 1.12
N ARG A 163 -2.21 -8.33 1.79
CA ARG A 163 -1.45 -7.28 1.14
C ARG A 163 -0.15 -7.89 0.60
N ILE A 164 0.08 -7.67 -0.69
CA ILE A 164 1.29 -8.10 -1.40
C ILE A 164 1.99 -6.91 -2.03
N THR A 165 3.29 -7.08 -2.28
CA THR A 165 4.18 -6.11 -2.93
C THR A 165 4.80 -6.66 -4.20
N HIS A 166 4.91 -7.98 -4.29
CA HIS A 166 5.47 -8.72 -5.40
C HIS A 166 4.53 -9.87 -5.78
N LEU A 167 4.57 -10.26 -7.04
CA LEU A 167 3.83 -11.37 -7.60
C LEU A 167 4.76 -12.21 -8.46
N ARG A 168 4.70 -13.54 -8.32
CA ARG A 168 5.39 -14.49 -9.20
C ARG A 168 4.36 -15.17 -10.09
N LEU A 169 4.47 -14.95 -11.39
CA LEU A 169 3.75 -15.71 -12.41
C LEU A 169 4.65 -16.86 -12.87
N THR A 170 4.16 -18.09 -12.70
CA THR A 170 4.77 -19.31 -13.25
C THR A 170 3.91 -19.80 -14.41
N ILE A 171 4.52 -20.10 -15.55
CA ILE A 171 3.86 -20.67 -16.74
C ILE A 171 4.38 -22.09 -17.00
N HIS A 172 3.48 -23.02 -17.32
CA HIS A 172 3.81 -24.44 -17.44
C HIS A 172 3.62 -24.97 -18.86
N PRO A 173 4.61 -25.72 -19.39
CA PRO A 173 6.02 -25.69 -19.00
C PRO A 173 6.72 -24.38 -19.43
N ASP A 174 6.26 -23.81 -20.54
CA ASP A 174 6.78 -22.62 -21.22
C ASP A 174 5.65 -22.02 -22.08
N GLY A 175 5.93 -20.91 -22.77
CA GLY A 175 5.00 -20.32 -23.73
C GLY A 175 5.03 -18.80 -23.69
N GLY A 176 3.90 -18.18 -24.01
CA GLY A 176 3.78 -16.74 -23.93
C GLY A 176 2.46 -16.20 -23.41
N VAL A 177 2.57 -15.02 -22.82
CA VAL A 177 1.50 -14.27 -22.15
C VAL A 177 1.53 -12.85 -22.68
N ALA A 178 0.40 -12.40 -23.23
CA ALA A 178 0.27 -11.09 -23.86
C ALA A 178 0.19 -9.98 -22.81
N ARG A 179 -0.70 -10.13 -21.81
CA ARG A 179 -0.89 -9.17 -20.72
C ARG A 179 -1.12 -9.87 -19.39
N LEU A 180 -0.66 -9.22 -18.33
CA LEU A 180 -0.95 -9.56 -16.94
C LEU A 180 -1.65 -8.36 -16.29
N ARG A 181 -2.76 -8.60 -15.61
CA ARG A 181 -3.44 -7.59 -14.77
C ARG A 181 -3.68 -8.17 -13.39
N VAL A 182 -3.40 -7.40 -12.36
CA VAL A 182 -3.63 -7.80 -10.97
C VAL A 182 -4.71 -6.89 -10.42
N HIS A 183 -5.96 -7.35 -10.49
CA HIS A 183 -7.11 -6.55 -10.11
C HIS A 183 -7.30 -6.59 -8.60
N GLY A 184 -7.14 -5.43 -7.95
CA GLY A 184 -7.06 -5.39 -6.50
C GLY A 184 -7.43 -4.07 -5.83
N THR A 185 -7.48 -4.12 -4.50
CA THR A 185 -7.62 -2.95 -3.64
C THR A 185 -6.23 -2.50 -3.21
N VAL A 186 -5.87 -1.25 -3.53
CA VAL A 186 -4.58 -0.68 -3.13
C VAL A 186 -4.58 -0.40 -1.63
N VAL A 187 -3.52 -0.84 -0.95
CA VAL A 187 -3.31 -0.62 0.49
C VAL A 187 -1.89 -0.06 0.66
N PRO A 188 -1.73 1.27 0.58
CA PRO A 188 -0.41 1.88 0.69
C PRO A 188 0.14 1.72 2.12
N ASP A 189 1.45 1.74 2.24
CA ASP A 189 2.08 1.90 3.56
C ASP A 189 1.77 3.33 4.07
N PRO A 190 1.12 3.47 5.24
CA PRO A 190 0.67 4.78 5.74
C PRO A 190 1.84 5.76 5.94
N ARG A 191 3.05 5.23 6.17
CA ARG A 191 4.26 6.04 6.37
C ARG A 191 4.66 6.84 5.13
N LEU A 192 4.21 6.43 3.94
CA LEU A 192 4.46 7.17 2.69
C LEU A 192 3.71 8.51 2.63
N LEU A 193 2.70 8.70 3.47
CA LEU A 193 1.91 9.92 3.56
C LEU A 193 2.34 10.79 4.75
N ASP A 194 3.28 10.32 5.57
CA ASP A 194 3.76 11.06 6.73
C ASP A 194 4.67 12.21 6.28
N ARG A 195 4.44 13.40 6.86
CA ARG A 195 5.30 14.59 6.71
C ARG A 195 5.39 15.16 5.28
N VAL A 196 4.56 14.70 4.35
CA VAL A 196 4.50 15.20 2.97
C VAL A 196 3.06 15.45 2.55
N THR A 197 2.85 16.38 1.62
CA THR A 197 1.57 16.49 0.91
C THR A 197 1.56 15.54 -0.28
N SER A 198 0.47 14.79 -0.45
CA SER A 198 0.31 13.77 -1.50
C SER A 198 -1.01 13.98 -2.25
N ASP A 199 -1.10 13.45 -3.49
CA ASP A 199 -2.37 13.39 -4.21
C ASP A 199 -3.27 12.31 -3.60
N LEU A 200 -4.19 12.72 -2.73
CA LEU A 200 -5.10 11.81 -2.02
C LEU A 200 -6.14 11.17 -2.96
N ALA A 201 -6.30 11.67 -4.20
CA ALA A 201 -7.13 11.05 -5.21
C ALA A 201 -6.40 9.91 -5.96
N ALA A 202 -5.07 9.83 -5.87
CA ALA A 202 -4.27 9.00 -6.75
C ALA A 202 -4.62 7.51 -6.63
N ALA A 203 -4.84 6.86 -7.78
CA ALA A 203 -5.14 5.43 -7.83
C ALA A 203 -4.04 4.57 -7.18
N TYR A 204 -2.77 4.94 -7.36
CA TYR A 204 -1.63 4.20 -6.77
C TYR A 204 -1.50 4.36 -5.25
N LEU A 205 -2.25 5.31 -4.66
CA LEU A 205 -2.40 5.45 -3.21
C LEU A 205 -3.77 4.93 -2.73
N GLY A 206 -4.60 4.35 -3.59
CA GLY A 206 -5.91 3.80 -3.23
C GLY A 206 -7.09 4.76 -3.30
N GLY A 207 -6.93 5.93 -3.93
CA GLY A 207 -8.08 6.70 -4.38
C GLY A 207 -8.81 5.98 -5.51
N VAL A 208 -10.15 6.05 -5.52
CA VAL A 208 -10.99 5.30 -6.47
C VAL A 208 -12.06 6.23 -7.03
N VAL A 209 -12.26 6.22 -8.34
CA VAL A 209 -13.42 6.87 -8.94
C VAL A 209 -14.61 5.93 -8.80
N VAL A 210 -15.47 6.20 -7.82
CA VAL A 210 -16.55 5.31 -7.36
C VAL A 210 -17.78 5.40 -8.25
N ALA A 211 -18.01 6.56 -8.87
CA ALA A 211 -19.16 6.76 -9.76
C ALA A 211 -18.89 7.86 -10.80
N ALA A 212 -19.57 7.78 -11.94
CA ALA A 212 -19.60 8.81 -12.96
C ALA A 212 -20.96 8.81 -13.66
N SER A 213 -21.43 10.00 -14.08
CA SER A 213 -22.74 10.15 -14.75
C SER A 213 -22.77 9.60 -16.18
N ASP A 214 -21.62 9.58 -16.85
CA ASP A 214 -21.44 9.11 -18.21
C ASP A 214 -19.98 8.65 -18.42
N MET A 215 -19.79 7.62 -19.25
CA MET A 215 -18.49 7.03 -19.59
C MET A 215 -18.39 6.81 -21.12
N HIS A 216 -18.76 7.81 -21.93
CA HIS A 216 -18.81 7.64 -23.38
C HIS A 216 -17.48 7.27 -24.01
N TYR A 217 -16.37 7.89 -23.57
CA TYR A 217 -15.00 7.53 -23.98
C TYR A 217 -14.02 7.63 -22.80
N GLY A 218 -13.17 6.61 -22.63
CA GLY A 218 -12.20 6.56 -21.54
C GLY A 218 -12.79 6.07 -20.22
N ASP A 219 -12.03 5.23 -19.52
CA ASP A 219 -12.44 4.67 -18.24
C ASP A 219 -12.40 5.74 -17.13
N ARG A 220 -13.35 5.71 -16.19
CA ARG A 220 -13.41 6.68 -15.08
C ARG A 220 -12.13 6.69 -14.23
N HIS A 221 -11.43 5.56 -14.10
CA HIS A 221 -10.16 5.42 -13.40
C HIS A 221 -8.98 6.12 -14.10
N ASN A 222 -9.17 6.61 -15.33
CA ASN A 222 -8.19 7.49 -15.98
C ASN A 222 -8.09 8.85 -15.28
N LEU A 223 -9.18 9.33 -14.67
CA LEU A 223 -9.22 10.65 -14.02
C LEU A 223 -8.21 10.74 -12.87
N ASN A 224 -7.97 9.65 -12.16
CA ASN A 224 -7.03 9.58 -11.05
C ASN A 224 -5.83 8.64 -11.30
N ALA A 225 -5.62 8.22 -12.55
CA ALA A 225 -4.48 7.39 -12.94
C ALA A 225 -3.14 8.08 -12.65
N SER A 226 -2.06 7.30 -12.49
CA SER A 226 -0.71 7.83 -12.26
C SER A 226 -0.19 8.65 -13.46
N GLY A 227 0.67 9.63 -13.18
CA GLY A 227 1.35 10.46 -14.18
C GLY A 227 0.43 11.38 -14.98
N ASP A 228 1.03 12.06 -15.96
CA ASP A 228 0.32 12.90 -16.92
C ASP A 228 -0.34 12.06 -18.01
N ALA A 229 -1.50 12.49 -18.51
CA ALA A 229 -2.04 11.91 -19.74
C ALA A 229 -1.10 12.20 -20.92
N ARG A 230 -0.92 11.20 -21.80
CA ARG A 230 -0.12 11.30 -23.03
C ARG A 230 -0.97 11.60 -24.26
N ALA A 231 -2.25 11.22 -24.20
CA ALA A 231 -3.24 11.43 -25.25
C ALA A 231 -4.64 11.57 -24.66
N MET A 232 -5.61 12.00 -25.50
CA MET A 232 -7.00 12.19 -25.09
C MET A 232 -7.66 10.91 -24.55
N GLY A 233 -7.34 9.75 -25.14
CA GLY A 233 -7.87 8.44 -24.71
C GLY A 233 -7.39 7.97 -23.33
N GLU A 234 -6.46 8.68 -22.71
CA GLU A 234 -6.02 8.44 -21.34
C GLU A 234 -6.71 9.35 -20.32
N GLY A 235 -7.73 10.12 -20.72
CA GLY A 235 -8.58 10.90 -19.81
C GLY A 235 -9.95 10.24 -19.60
N TRP A 236 -10.82 10.98 -18.90
CA TRP A 236 -12.26 10.71 -18.81
C TRP A 236 -12.99 11.68 -19.74
N GLU A 237 -13.85 11.18 -20.63
CA GLU A 237 -14.63 11.99 -21.57
C GLU A 237 -16.10 11.56 -21.62
N THR A 238 -16.99 12.56 -21.62
CA THR A 238 -18.43 12.36 -21.66
C THR A 238 -19.04 12.70 -23.01
N ARG A 239 -20.23 12.16 -23.28
CA ARG A 239 -20.98 12.50 -24.49
C ARG A 239 -21.44 13.95 -24.44
N ARG A 240 -21.34 14.65 -25.59
CA ARG A 240 -21.88 16.00 -25.77
C ARG A 240 -23.34 16.10 -25.31
N ARG A 241 -23.61 17.00 -24.37
CA ARG A 241 -24.94 17.27 -23.82
C ARG A 241 -25.60 18.41 -24.61
N ARG A 242 -26.90 18.24 -24.90
CA ARG A 242 -27.72 19.25 -25.62
C ARG A 242 -28.78 19.91 -24.74
N GLY A 243 -29.00 19.38 -23.53
CA GLY A 243 -29.98 19.87 -22.55
C GLY A 243 -29.32 20.61 -21.37
N THR A 244 -30.12 20.95 -20.37
CA THR A 244 -29.64 21.51 -19.10
C THR A 244 -28.90 20.45 -18.27
N GLY A 245 -27.99 20.90 -17.39
CA GLY A 245 -27.23 20.02 -16.47
C GLY A 245 -25.73 20.04 -16.73
N HIS A 246 -25.05 19.06 -16.16
CA HIS A 246 -23.63 18.81 -16.25
C HIS A 246 -23.35 17.30 -16.17
N ASP A 247 -22.15 16.87 -16.53
CA ASP A 247 -21.66 15.53 -16.20
C ASP A 247 -20.79 15.59 -14.95
N TRP A 248 -20.69 14.49 -14.21
CA TRP A 248 -19.95 14.44 -12.96
C TRP A 248 -19.22 13.12 -12.77
N ALA A 249 -18.15 13.16 -11.98
CA ALA A 249 -17.44 11.99 -11.47
C ALA A 249 -17.11 12.19 -9.98
N ALA A 250 -17.28 11.14 -9.18
CA ALA A 250 -17.00 11.14 -7.76
C ALA A 250 -15.79 10.25 -7.46
N VAL A 251 -14.84 10.81 -6.71
CA VAL A 251 -13.61 10.17 -6.28
C VAL A 251 -13.65 9.99 -4.78
N ARG A 252 -13.54 8.74 -4.32
CA ARG A 252 -13.16 8.43 -2.94
C ARG A 252 -11.65 8.60 -2.81
N LEU A 253 -11.23 9.33 -1.78
CA LEU A 253 -9.83 9.54 -1.46
C LEU A 253 -9.21 8.28 -0.83
N THR A 254 -7.88 8.20 -0.85
CA THR A 254 -7.09 7.17 -0.15
C THR A 254 -7.52 6.99 1.31
N THR A 255 -7.81 8.09 1.98
CA THR A 255 -8.30 8.16 3.35
C THR A 255 -8.88 9.55 3.61
N GLN A 256 -9.48 9.78 4.79
CA GLN A 256 -9.89 11.12 5.20
C GLN A 256 -8.68 12.05 5.25
N GLY A 257 -8.77 13.20 4.57
CA GLY A 257 -7.65 14.13 4.50
C GLY A 257 -8.06 15.58 4.39
N LEU A 258 -7.09 16.45 4.65
CA LEU A 258 -7.16 17.89 4.46
C LEU A 258 -6.58 18.23 3.09
N ILE A 259 -7.46 18.58 2.14
CA ILE A 259 -7.08 19.00 0.79
C ILE A 259 -6.62 20.46 0.87
N VAL A 260 -5.46 20.77 0.29
CA VAL A 260 -4.89 22.13 0.24
C VAL A 260 -4.81 22.69 -1.18
N ARG A 261 -4.83 21.82 -2.19
CA ARG A 261 -4.81 22.22 -3.60
C ARG A 261 -5.58 21.22 -4.46
N ALA A 262 -6.39 21.73 -5.37
CA ALA A 262 -7.00 20.96 -6.44
C ALA A 262 -6.32 21.25 -7.78
N GLU A 263 -6.09 20.22 -8.57
CA GLU A 263 -5.64 20.33 -9.95
C GLU A 263 -6.71 19.77 -10.89
N VAL A 264 -7.12 20.57 -11.87
CA VAL A 264 -7.98 20.14 -12.96
C VAL A 264 -7.20 20.23 -14.27
N ASP A 265 -6.86 19.08 -14.83
CA ASP A 265 -6.09 18.99 -16.05
C ASP A 265 -7.02 18.70 -17.25
N THR A 266 -6.92 19.53 -18.27
CA THR A 266 -7.66 19.39 -19.55
C THR A 266 -6.71 19.21 -20.73
N ARG A 267 -5.42 18.93 -20.49
CA ARG A 267 -4.45 18.61 -21.54
C ARG A 267 -5.00 17.52 -22.47
N HIS A 268 -4.71 17.65 -23.76
CA HIS A 268 -5.22 16.82 -24.86
C HIS A 268 -6.69 17.04 -25.25
N PHE A 269 -7.51 17.65 -24.40
CA PHE A 269 -8.89 18.04 -24.73
C PHE A 269 -8.93 19.43 -25.37
N ARG A 270 -8.61 19.50 -26.66
CA ARG A 270 -8.42 20.79 -27.39
C ARG A 270 -9.74 21.42 -27.86
N GLY A 271 -10.72 20.59 -28.22
CA GLY A 271 -12.01 21.03 -28.76
C GLY A 271 -13.23 20.54 -27.97
N ASN A 272 -13.00 19.77 -26.92
CA ASN A 272 -13.99 19.06 -26.11
C ASN A 272 -13.67 19.12 -24.61
N ALA A 273 -12.83 20.06 -24.17
CA ALA A 273 -12.72 20.37 -22.74
C ALA A 273 -14.03 21.02 -22.23
N PRO A 274 -14.40 20.80 -20.96
CA PRO A 274 -15.55 21.49 -20.39
C PRO A 274 -15.34 23.01 -20.42
N ARG A 275 -16.44 23.76 -20.43
CA ARG A 275 -16.37 25.23 -20.37
C ARG A 275 -16.02 25.71 -18.97
N ALA A 276 -16.52 25.01 -17.95
CA ALA A 276 -16.27 25.29 -16.56
C ALA A 276 -16.32 24.00 -15.75
N VAL A 277 -15.74 24.04 -14.56
CA VAL A 277 -15.83 22.96 -13.58
C VAL A 277 -16.28 23.50 -12.22
N GLU A 278 -16.92 22.64 -11.44
CA GLU A 278 -17.18 22.83 -10.01
C GLU A 278 -16.60 21.61 -9.27
N LEU A 279 -16.06 21.83 -8.07
CA LEU A 279 -15.64 20.72 -7.19
C LEU A 279 -16.43 20.79 -5.89
N TRP A 280 -16.83 19.62 -5.41
CA TRP A 280 -17.59 19.43 -4.18
C TRP A 280 -16.90 18.41 -3.30
N ALA A 281 -16.89 18.62 -1.99
CA ALA A 281 -16.34 17.70 -1.01
C ALA A 281 -17.43 17.13 -0.12
N ALA A 282 -17.21 15.91 0.36
CA ALA A 282 -18.01 15.26 1.38
C ALA A 282 -17.09 14.54 2.38
N ASP A 283 -17.49 14.50 3.64
CA ASP A 283 -16.72 13.92 4.73
C ASP A 283 -17.51 12.84 5.47
N TYR A 284 -17.38 11.61 4.97
CA TYR A 284 -18.05 10.40 5.46
C TYR A 284 -17.00 9.30 5.64
N PRO A 285 -16.31 9.22 6.78
CA PRO A 285 -15.28 8.20 7.04
C PRO A 285 -15.83 6.77 7.05
N ASP A 286 -17.09 6.59 7.44
CA ASP A 286 -17.76 5.29 7.48
C ASP A 286 -18.12 4.74 6.08
N LEU A 287 -18.00 5.57 5.04
CA LEU A 287 -18.24 5.22 3.63
C LEU A 287 -16.94 5.08 2.83
N LEU A 288 -15.80 4.94 3.52
CA LEU A 288 -14.53 4.59 2.86
C LEU A 288 -14.45 3.10 2.50
N ASP A 289 -15.26 2.28 3.18
CA ASP A 289 -15.43 0.84 2.97
C ASP A 289 -16.72 0.38 3.71
N PRO A 290 -17.86 0.13 3.03
CA PRO A 290 -18.05 0.02 1.58
C PRO A 290 -18.29 1.36 0.86
N ASP A 291 -18.07 1.35 -0.45
CA ASP A 291 -18.26 2.50 -1.35
C ASP A 291 -19.74 2.69 -1.70
N ASP A 292 -20.49 3.39 -0.84
CA ASP A 292 -21.88 3.78 -1.12
C ASP A 292 -21.98 5.30 -1.34
N ILE A 293 -21.83 5.70 -2.61
CA ILE A 293 -21.94 7.10 -3.02
C ILE A 293 -23.35 7.66 -2.84
N ASP A 294 -24.38 6.82 -2.90
CA ASP A 294 -25.78 7.23 -2.80
C ASP A 294 -26.15 7.54 -1.34
N ALA A 295 -25.41 6.99 -0.37
CA ALA A 295 -25.51 7.36 1.05
C ALA A 295 -24.93 8.76 1.37
N ILE A 296 -24.16 9.38 0.45
CA ILE A 296 -23.62 10.73 0.63
C ILE A 296 -24.68 11.78 0.27
N THR A 297 -25.28 12.36 1.31
CA THR A 297 -26.37 13.33 1.19
C THR A 297 -25.92 14.78 1.23
N GLU A 298 -24.78 15.07 1.86
CA GLU A 298 -24.25 16.44 2.02
C GLU A 298 -22.95 16.64 1.26
N TRP A 299 -22.97 17.59 0.32
CA TRP A 299 -21.82 18.03 -0.46
C TRP A 299 -21.57 19.52 -0.22
N VAL A 300 -20.36 19.87 0.19
CA VAL A 300 -19.93 21.26 0.40
C VAL A 300 -19.08 21.74 -0.78
N PRO A 301 -19.22 23.01 -1.22
CA PRO A 301 -18.36 23.54 -2.29
C PRO A 301 -16.88 23.51 -1.92
N LEU A 302 -16.05 22.90 -2.76
CA LEU A 302 -14.58 22.92 -2.68
C LEU A 302 -13.99 23.92 -3.68
N LEU A 303 -14.52 23.96 -4.91
CA LEU A 303 -14.17 24.93 -5.93
C LEU A 303 -15.48 25.46 -6.55
N PRO A 304 -15.76 26.78 -6.46
CA PRO A 304 -16.94 27.35 -7.11
C PRO A 304 -16.81 27.25 -8.64
N ARG A 305 -17.91 27.52 -9.34
CA ARG A 305 -17.95 27.43 -10.81
C ARG A 305 -16.84 28.25 -11.47
N THR A 306 -15.86 27.54 -12.00
CA THR A 306 -14.64 28.15 -12.50
C THR A 306 -14.46 27.81 -13.97
N ARG A 307 -14.28 28.83 -14.80
CA ARG A 307 -13.98 28.64 -16.22
C ARG A 307 -12.61 27.96 -16.36
N VAL A 308 -12.54 26.94 -17.22
CA VAL A 308 -11.28 26.29 -17.60
C VAL A 308 -10.96 26.55 -19.07
N GLN A 309 -9.69 26.39 -19.45
CA GLN A 309 -9.20 26.54 -20.81
C GLN A 309 -8.92 25.16 -21.42
N PRO A 310 -9.20 24.95 -22.72
CA PRO A 310 -8.81 23.71 -23.39
C PRO A 310 -7.30 23.47 -23.31
N ASN A 311 -6.91 22.20 -23.29
CA ASN A 311 -5.50 21.78 -23.32
C ASN A 311 -4.61 22.46 -22.26
N THR A 312 -5.14 22.67 -21.06
CA THR A 312 -4.49 23.46 -20.00
C THR A 312 -4.55 22.73 -18.66
N ARG A 313 -3.45 22.83 -17.91
CA ARG A 313 -3.36 22.38 -16.50
C ARG A 313 -3.75 23.55 -15.59
N HIS A 314 -4.76 23.36 -14.75
CA HIS A 314 -5.25 24.39 -13.82
C HIS A 314 -4.93 23.98 -12.38
N LEU A 315 -4.29 24.87 -11.64
CA LEU A 315 -3.94 24.67 -10.23
C LEU A 315 -4.73 25.68 -9.39
N PHE A 316 -5.46 25.17 -8.41
CA PHE A 316 -6.30 25.96 -7.51
C PHE A 316 -5.85 25.71 -6.07
N ASP A 317 -5.17 26.69 -5.49
CA ASP A 317 -4.83 26.70 -4.07
C ASP A 317 -6.07 27.01 -3.24
N LEU A 318 -6.32 26.21 -2.21
CA LEU A 318 -7.43 26.44 -1.28
C LEU A 318 -6.95 27.34 -0.16
N GLU A 319 -7.60 28.49 0.04
CA GLU A 319 -7.26 29.42 1.13
C GLU A 319 -7.39 28.76 2.50
N VAL A 320 -8.35 27.84 2.64
CA VAL A 320 -8.57 27.04 3.84
C VAL A 320 -8.55 25.57 3.44
N PRO A 321 -7.76 24.72 4.11
CA PRO A 321 -7.79 23.28 3.86
C PRO A 321 -9.19 22.71 4.07
N VAL A 322 -9.62 21.85 3.15
CA VAL A 322 -10.96 21.23 3.19
C VAL A 322 -10.82 19.76 3.60
N GLN A 323 -11.45 19.39 4.72
CA GLN A 323 -11.54 17.99 5.13
C GLN A 323 -12.53 17.23 4.24
N ALA A 324 -12.12 16.07 3.73
CA ALA A 324 -12.96 15.24 2.87
C ALA A 324 -12.55 13.77 2.92
N THR A 325 -13.51 12.89 2.62
CA THR A 325 -13.29 11.50 2.20
C THR A 325 -13.63 11.29 0.73
N HIS A 326 -14.50 12.14 0.17
CA HIS A 326 -14.93 12.09 -1.21
C HIS A 326 -14.90 13.47 -1.84
N VAL A 327 -14.58 13.53 -3.14
CA VAL A 327 -14.67 14.74 -3.95
C VAL A 327 -15.37 14.44 -5.27
N ARG A 328 -16.36 15.27 -5.62
CA ARG A 328 -17.06 15.22 -6.91
C ARG A 328 -16.60 16.37 -7.79
N VAL A 329 -16.30 16.07 -9.04
CA VAL A 329 -16.07 17.06 -10.09
C VAL A 329 -17.27 17.13 -11.02
N ASP A 330 -17.77 18.33 -11.26
CA ASP A 330 -18.85 18.60 -12.21
C ASP A 330 -18.25 19.26 -13.45
N ALA A 331 -18.32 18.61 -14.61
CA ALA A 331 -17.87 19.10 -15.92
C ALA A 331 -19.04 19.77 -16.67
N ILE A 332 -18.92 21.07 -16.92
CA ILE A 332 -20.07 21.89 -17.35
C ILE A 332 -19.93 22.39 -18.80
N PRO A 333 -20.94 22.15 -19.67
CA PRO A 333 -22.08 21.25 -19.49
C PRO A 333 -21.73 19.75 -19.69
N ASP A 334 -20.57 19.48 -20.28
CA ASP A 334 -20.00 18.18 -20.62
C ASP A 334 -18.53 18.40 -21.00
N GLY A 335 -17.80 17.34 -21.31
CA GLY A 335 -16.46 17.41 -21.88
C GLY A 335 -15.51 16.36 -21.31
N GLY A 336 -14.22 16.56 -21.54
CA GLY A 336 -13.20 15.64 -21.03
C GLY A 336 -12.16 16.30 -20.13
N LEU A 337 -11.69 15.51 -19.17
CA LEU A 337 -10.63 15.83 -18.21
C LEU A 337 -9.50 14.80 -18.33
N ALA A 338 -8.27 15.27 -18.38
CA ALA A 338 -7.09 14.43 -18.34
C ALA A 338 -6.87 13.86 -16.95
N ARG A 339 -6.85 14.71 -15.92
CA ARG A 339 -6.64 14.31 -14.52
C ARG A 339 -7.39 15.21 -13.55
N LEU A 340 -7.72 14.65 -12.39
CA LEU A 340 -8.05 15.38 -11.16
C LEU A 340 -6.99 14.99 -10.12
N ARG A 341 -6.33 15.99 -9.52
CA ARG A 341 -5.43 15.78 -8.38
C ARG A 341 -5.94 16.55 -7.17
N LEU A 342 -5.85 15.94 -6.00
CA LEU A 342 -6.28 16.52 -4.74
C LEU A 342 -5.14 16.42 -3.75
N THR A 343 -4.27 17.42 -3.79
CA THR A 343 -3.08 17.47 -2.93
C THR A 343 -3.49 17.82 -1.52
N GLY A 344 -3.05 17.02 -0.55
CA GLY A 344 -3.40 17.17 0.85
C GLY A 344 -2.57 16.29 1.77
N VAL A 345 -2.97 16.24 3.04
CA VAL A 345 -2.42 15.34 4.06
C VAL A 345 -3.54 14.55 4.71
N PRO A 346 -3.31 13.30 5.16
CA PRO A 346 -4.28 12.60 6.00
C PRO A 346 -4.62 13.40 7.27
N THR A 347 -5.87 13.33 7.71
CA THR A 347 -6.22 13.74 9.08
C THR A 347 -5.69 12.71 10.08
N ALA A 348 -5.72 12.99 11.39
CA ALA A 348 -5.33 12.01 12.40
C ALA A 348 -6.21 10.74 12.31
N THR A 349 -7.52 10.91 12.17
CA THR A 349 -8.48 9.81 11.97
C THR A 349 -8.22 9.06 10.66
N GLY A 350 -7.97 9.77 9.56
CA GLY A 350 -7.65 9.15 8.27
C GLY A 350 -6.34 8.37 8.30
N ARG A 351 -5.33 8.87 9.00
CA ARG A 351 -4.05 8.19 9.19
C ARG A 351 -4.20 6.90 10.00
N GLU A 352 -4.93 6.94 11.11
CA GLU A 352 -5.23 5.74 11.91
C GLU A 352 -5.99 4.70 11.10
N ALA A 353 -7.08 5.09 10.43
CA ALA A 353 -7.89 4.17 9.63
C ALA A 353 -7.09 3.52 8.49
N LEU A 354 -6.24 4.29 7.80
CA LEU A 354 -5.37 3.76 6.77
C LEU A 354 -4.34 2.78 7.33
N ALA A 355 -3.73 3.12 8.46
CA ALA A 355 -2.73 2.26 9.10
C ALA A 355 -3.33 0.97 9.65
N MET A 356 -4.55 1.00 10.19
CA MET A 356 -5.25 -0.22 10.61
C MET A 356 -5.59 -1.12 9.43
N ARG A 357 -6.13 -0.58 8.33
CA ARG A 357 -6.34 -1.35 7.09
C ARG A 357 -5.04 -1.96 6.58
N TRP A 358 -3.95 -1.20 6.61
CA TRP A 358 -2.63 -1.68 6.23
C TRP A 358 -2.14 -2.82 7.13
N PHE A 359 -2.17 -2.62 8.46
CA PHE A 359 -1.70 -3.60 9.44
C PHE A 359 -2.51 -4.89 9.41
N ASP A 360 -3.84 -4.81 9.33
CA ASP A 360 -4.71 -5.99 9.27
C ASP A 360 -4.53 -6.78 7.97
N ALA A 361 -4.13 -6.12 6.88
CA ALA A 361 -3.91 -6.78 5.60
C ALA A 361 -2.53 -7.42 5.44
N LEU A 362 -1.54 -7.12 6.30
CA LEU A 362 -0.18 -7.69 6.17
C LEU A 362 -0.19 -9.23 6.26
N SER A 363 0.77 -9.88 5.59
CA SER A 363 1.04 -11.29 5.86
C SER A 363 1.41 -11.52 7.34
N PRO A 364 1.22 -12.72 7.89
CA PRO A 364 1.61 -13.04 9.27
C PRO A 364 3.04 -12.62 9.57
N ASP A 365 3.98 -12.95 8.68
CA ASP A 365 5.40 -12.61 8.83
C ASP A 365 5.65 -11.10 8.82
N ALA A 366 5.06 -10.36 7.87
CA ALA A 366 5.25 -8.92 7.79
C ALA A 366 4.63 -8.18 9.00
N ALA A 367 3.51 -8.67 9.53
CA ALA A 367 2.91 -8.11 10.74
C ALA A 367 3.72 -8.42 12.00
N ARG A 368 4.28 -9.65 12.08
CA ARG A 368 5.20 -10.04 13.15
C ARG A 368 6.42 -9.12 13.18
N GLU A 369 7.04 -8.83 12.04
CA GLU A 369 8.17 -7.90 11.95
C GLU A 369 7.84 -6.49 12.50
N GLU A 370 6.66 -5.94 12.18
CA GLU A 370 6.25 -4.62 12.68
C GLU A 370 5.95 -4.64 14.20
N LEU A 371 5.45 -5.76 14.72
CA LEU A 371 5.21 -5.96 16.14
C LEU A 371 6.50 -6.18 16.92
N LEU A 372 7.45 -6.94 16.39
CA LEU A 372 8.78 -7.13 16.97
C LEU A 372 9.51 -5.79 17.14
N ALA A 373 9.35 -4.88 16.17
CA ALA A 373 9.86 -3.51 16.30
C ALA A 373 9.21 -2.70 17.44
N CYS A 374 8.02 -3.09 17.91
CA CYS A 374 7.36 -2.50 19.06
C CYS A 374 7.78 -3.19 20.38
N CYS A 375 7.81 -4.51 20.37
CA CYS A 375 8.17 -5.37 21.50
C CYS A 375 8.92 -6.59 20.96
N GLU A 376 10.21 -6.69 21.27
CA GLU A 376 11.10 -7.74 20.78
C GLU A 376 10.88 -9.08 21.51
N SER A 377 9.63 -9.54 21.58
CA SER A 377 9.29 -10.89 21.99
C SER A 377 8.52 -11.60 20.88
N GLU A 378 9.05 -12.73 20.43
CA GLU A 378 8.47 -13.52 19.34
C GLU A 378 7.11 -14.10 19.76
N ASP A 379 7.02 -14.69 20.96
CA ASP A 379 5.77 -15.26 21.48
C ASP A 379 4.66 -14.20 21.56
N TRP A 380 5.00 -12.97 21.98
CA TRP A 380 4.05 -11.86 22.02
C TRP A 380 3.60 -11.47 20.62
N ALA A 381 4.54 -11.29 19.69
CA ALA A 381 4.23 -10.86 18.33
C ALA A 381 3.35 -11.89 17.61
N GLU A 382 3.66 -13.18 17.72
CA GLU A 382 2.85 -14.28 17.17
C GLU A 382 1.43 -14.30 17.76
N ALA A 383 1.30 -14.16 19.09
CA ALA A 383 0.00 -14.15 19.75
C ALA A 383 -0.88 -12.97 19.31
N VAL A 384 -0.30 -11.79 19.09
CA VAL A 384 -1.03 -10.62 18.60
C VAL A 384 -1.37 -10.76 17.11
N VAL A 385 -0.47 -11.29 16.28
CA VAL A 385 -0.74 -11.56 14.85
C VAL A 385 -1.93 -12.49 14.68
N ALA A 386 -2.03 -13.55 15.51
CA ALA A 386 -3.10 -14.54 15.45
C ALA A 386 -4.50 -13.97 15.77
N ARG A 387 -4.58 -12.76 16.34
CA ARG A 387 -5.84 -12.09 16.69
C ARG A 387 -6.33 -11.09 15.65
N ARG A 388 -5.56 -10.84 14.59
CA ARG A 388 -5.99 -9.96 13.48
C ARG A 388 -7.21 -10.56 12.75
N PRO A 389 -8.09 -9.72 12.17
CA PRO A 389 -8.01 -8.25 12.11
C PRO A 389 -8.56 -7.55 13.35
N PHE A 390 -8.07 -6.34 13.63
CA PHE A 390 -8.53 -5.50 14.76
C PHE A 390 -9.46 -4.36 14.34
N GLY A 391 -9.31 -3.84 13.12
CA GLY A 391 -10.08 -2.73 12.53
C GLY A 391 -9.75 -1.35 13.11
N THR A 392 -9.49 -1.23 14.41
CA THR A 392 -9.21 0.03 15.10
C THR A 392 -8.05 -0.09 16.08
N LEU A 393 -7.38 1.03 16.37
CA LEU A 393 -6.36 1.10 17.42
C LEU A 393 -6.95 0.80 18.80
N ALA A 394 -8.21 1.22 19.02
CA ALA A 394 -8.97 0.97 20.24
C ALA A 394 -9.20 -0.53 20.53
N ALA A 395 -9.24 -1.38 19.49
CA ALA A 395 -9.31 -2.83 19.63
C ALA A 395 -7.92 -3.47 19.75
N LEU A 396 -6.92 -2.95 19.01
CA LEU A 396 -5.56 -3.48 19.01
C LEU A 396 -4.86 -3.33 20.37
N LEU A 397 -4.88 -2.15 20.99
CA LEU A 397 -4.11 -1.91 22.23
C LEU A 397 -4.52 -2.83 23.40
N PRO A 398 -5.83 -2.98 23.73
CA PRO A 398 -6.23 -3.88 24.82
C PRO A 398 -5.94 -5.36 24.50
N ALA A 399 -6.02 -5.77 23.23
CA ALA A 399 -5.68 -7.12 22.82
C ALA A 399 -4.18 -7.41 22.99
N ALA A 400 -3.34 -6.47 22.56
CA ALA A 400 -1.89 -6.54 22.72
C ALA A 400 -1.46 -6.59 24.19
N GLU A 401 -2.07 -5.78 25.06
CA GLU A 401 -1.83 -5.80 26.51
C GLU A 401 -2.30 -7.13 27.13
N GLN A 402 -3.45 -7.65 26.72
CA GLN A 402 -3.95 -8.92 27.22
C GLN A 402 -3.00 -10.09 26.89
N GLU A 403 -2.44 -10.14 25.69
CA GLU A 403 -1.47 -11.19 25.34
C GLU A 403 -0.18 -11.01 26.14
N TRP A 404 0.32 -9.79 26.32
CA TRP A 404 1.52 -9.52 27.14
C TRP A 404 1.43 -10.12 28.55
N TRP A 405 0.28 -9.95 29.22
CA TRP A 405 0.09 -10.46 30.59
C TRP A 405 -0.22 -11.96 30.67
N ARG A 406 -0.44 -12.64 29.54
CA ARG A 406 -0.60 -14.11 29.50
C ARG A 406 0.73 -14.84 29.32
N LEU A 407 1.76 -14.13 28.89
CA LEU A 407 3.06 -14.72 28.60
C LEU A 407 3.77 -15.19 29.87
N PRO A 408 4.62 -16.22 29.74
CA PRO A 408 5.54 -16.61 30.81
C PRO A 408 6.64 -15.56 31.00
N GLU A 409 7.26 -15.56 32.17
CA GLU A 409 8.37 -14.64 32.51
C GLU A 409 9.54 -14.72 31.50
N SER A 410 9.77 -15.88 30.88
CA SER A 410 10.81 -16.04 29.86
C SER A 410 10.62 -15.11 28.65
N ALA A 411 9.38 -14.89 28.20
CA ALA A 411 9.08 -13.98 27.11
C ALA A 411 9.21 -12.52 27.54
N TRP A 412 8.97 -12.20 28.83
CA TRP A 412 9.26 -10.87 29.36
C TRP A 412 10.76 -10.58 29.33
N PHE A 413 11.60 -11.52 29.77
CA PHE A 413 13.05 -11.36 29.73
C PHE A 413 13.60 -11.23 28.30
N GLU A 414 13.03 -11.94 27.34
CA GLU A 414 13.34 -11.77 25.91
C GLU A 414 13.15 -10.30 25.49
N ALA A 415 11.95 -9.74 25.73
CA ALA A 415 11.65 -8.35 25.43
C ALA A 415 12.52 -7.34 26.19
N PHE A 416 13.04 -7.68 27.37
CA PHE A 416 13.91 -6.80 28.14
C PHE A 416 15.30 -6.72 27.53
N THR A 417 15.82 -7.82 26.98
CA THR A 417 17.20 -7.90 26.46
C THR A 417 17.44 -6.95 25.28
N ALA A 418 16.36 -6.57 24.61
CA ALA A 418 16.31 -5.69 23.45
C ALA A 418 16.56 -4.20 23.73
N HIS A 419 16.32 -3.69 24.94
CA HIS A 419 16.37 -2.23 25.12
C HIS A 419 17.80 -1.72 25.31
N PRO A 420 18.13 -0.58 24.68
CA PRO A 420 19.37 0.11 24.98
C PRO A 420 19.37 0.62 26.42
N ARG A 421 20.53 0.54 27.07
CA ARG A 421 20.74 1.15 28.39
C ARG A 421 20.47 2.64 28.33
N ILE A 422 19.64 3.15 29.24
CA ILE A 422 19.35 4.59 29.33
C ILE A 422 20.60 5.32 29.81
N GLY A 423 21.07 6.29 29.02
CA GLY A 423 22.24 7.12 29.34
C GLY A 423 23.58 6.63 28.77
N GLU A 424 23.61 5.48 28.11
CA GLU A 424 24.80 4.99 27.38
C GLU A 424 24.60 5.16 25.88
N ARG A 425 25.55 5.80 25.19
CA ARG A 425 25.56 5.80 23.72
C ARG A 425 26.14 4.48 23.22
N PRO A 426 25.52 3.82 22.21
CA PRO A 426 26.20 2.82 21.42
C PRO A 426 27.49 3.44 20.84
N THR A 427 28.65 2.95 21.24
CA THR A 427 29.94 3.41 20.70
C THR A 427 30.18 2.78 19.34
N GLY A 428 29.64 3.40 18.29
CA GLY A 428 29.85 2.97 16.91
C GLY A 428 28.91 3.69 15.96
N ILE A 429 29.36 3.92 14.72
CA ILE A 429 28.42 4.19 13.63
C ILE A 429 27.57 2.92 13.52
N PRO A 430 26.22 2.98 13.67
CA PRO A 430 25.39 1.81 13.46
C PRO A 430 25.75 1.20 12.12
N ALA A 431 25.98 -0.12 12.08
CA ALA A 431 26.07 -0.79 10.80
C ALA A 431 24.79 -0.44 10.02
N PRO A 432 24.89 -0.05 8.73
CA PRO A 432 23.70 0.19 7.94
C PRO A 432 22.82 -1.06 8.05
N PRO A 433 21.52 -0.92 8.32
CA PRO A 433 20.65 -2.08 8.50
C PRO A 433 20.79 -2.99 7.28
N THR A 434 21.07 -4.26 7.53
CA THR A 434 21.22 -5.28 6.49
C THR A 434 19.89 -5.59 5.81
N THR A 435 18.78 -5.21 6.44
CA THR A 435 17.46 -5.12 5.83
C THR A 435 17.23 -3.70 5.34
N SER A 436 16.85 -3.53 4.07
CA SER A 436 16.66 -2.23 3.42
C SER A 436 15.50 -1.38 3.96
N ARG A 437 14.94 -1.77 5.12
CA ARG A 437 14.05 -0.98 5.96
C ARG A 437 14.71 -0.79 7.32
N ALA A 438 15.48 0.29 7.44
CA ALA A 438 15.31 1.09 8.64
C ALA A 438 13.82 1.48 8.66
N SER A 439 12.99 0.73 9.39
CA SER A 439 11.74 1.31 9.86
C SER A 439 12.16 2.61 10.54
N VAL A 440 11.71 3.75 10.00
CA VAL A 440 12.04 5.07 10.54
C VAL A 440 11.67 5.15 12.04
N VAL A 441 10.77 4.28 12.48
CA VAL A 441 10.43 3.99 13.88
C VAL A 441 11.65 3.53 14.70
N SER A 442 12.47 2.58 14.22
CA SER A 442 13.52 1.97 15.04
C SER A 442 14.72 2.91 15.31
N LEU A 443 15.01 3.85 14.41
CA LEU A 443 16.11 4.81 14.60
C LEU A 443 15.73 6.03 15.47
N ASP A 444 14.45 6.43 15.46
CA ASP A 444 13.97 7.61 16.18
C ASP A 444 13.33 7.27 17.54
N ALA A 445 12.70 6.09 17.70
CA ALA A 445 11.99 5.76 18.94
C ALA A 445 12.91 5.74 20.17
N PRO A 446 14.07 5.06 20.16
CA PRO A 446 14.99 5.10 21.30
C PRO A 446 15.51 6.51 21.60
N ARG A 447 15.73 7.34 20.57
CA ARG A 447 16.17 8.74 20.74
C ARG A 447 15.09 9.60 21.37
N ARG A 448 13.83 9.47 20.93
CA ARG A 448 12.69 10.20 21.52
C ARG A 448 12.41 9.74 22.95
N GLU A 449 12.53 8.43 23.20
CA GLU A 449 12.35 7.83 24.52
C GLU A 449 13.44 8.31 25.50
N GLN A 450 14.67 8.56 25.05
CA GLN A 450 15.77 8.99 25.93
C GLN A 450 16.15 10.48 25.85
N ALA A 451 15.37 11.32 25.14
CA ALA A 451 15.71 12.73 24.89
C ALA A 451 15.97 13.54 26.18
N ALA A 452 15.24 13.25 27.26
CA ALA A 452 15.45 13.92 28.55
C ALA A 452 16.83 13.63 29.18
N MET A 453 17.44 12.48 28.87
CA MET A 453 18.75 12.11 29.40
C MET A 453 19.89 12.80 28.65
N ASP A 454 19.70 13.16 27.37
CA ASP A 454 20.72 13.86 26.58
C ASP A 454 21.06 15.24 27.18
N GLU A 455 20.03 15.96 27.64
CA GLU A 455 20.14 17.30 28.25
C GLU A 455 20.44 17.28 29.75
N ALA A 456 20.51 16.09 30.37
CA ALA A 456 20.68 15.97 31.81
C ALA A 456 22.09 16.42 32.28
N PRO A 457 22.20 17.03 33.48
CA PRO A 457 23.47 17.30 34.14
C PRO A 457 24.35 16.05 34.23
N GLU A 458 25.68 16.20 34.07
CA GLU A 458 26.64 15.08 34.12
C GLU A 458 26.57 14.29 35.44
N ALA A 459 26.23 14.96 36.55
CA ALA A 459 26.03 14.30 37.84
C ALA A 459 24.85 13.31 37.81
N ILE A 460 23.75 13.65 37.12
CA ILE A 460 22.58 12.78 36.96
C ILE A 460 22.91 11.62 36.03
N LYS A 461 23.60 11.88 34.91
CA LYS A 461 24.06 10.83 33.99
C LYS A 461 24.96 9.81 34.71
N ALA A 462 25.93 10.28 35.49
CA ALA A 462 26.82 9.42 36.26
C ALA A 462 26.06 8.60 37.33
N ALA A 463 25.10 9.21 38.03
CA ALA A 463 24.25 8.51 38.99
C ALA A 463 23.38 7.44 38.31
N PHE A 464 22.88 7.71 37.10
CA PHE A 464 22.08 6.78 36.32
C PHE A 464 22.88 5.57 35.85
N VAL A 465 24.11 5.78 35.35
CA VAL A 465 25.03 4.69 34.97
C VAL A 465 25.32 3.78 36.17
N SER A 466 25.66 4.36 37.33
CA SER A 466 25.90 3.58 38.54
C SER A 466 24.65 2.84 39.02
N GLY A 467 23.47 3.46 38.91
CA GLY A 467 22.20 2.86 39.29
C GLY A 467 21.80 1.70 38.37
N ASN A 468 21.96 1.84 37.05
CA ASN A 468 21.70 0.77 36.09
C ASN A 468 22.57 -0.46 36.36
N ALA A 469 23.87 -0.26 36.63
CA ALA A 469 24.78 -1.35 36.96
C ALA A 469 24.34 -2.10 38.24
N ALA A 470 23.97 -1.35 39.30
CA ALA A 470 23.48 -1.94 40.55
C ALA A 470 22.12 -2.66 40.36
N TYR A 471 21.26 -2.14 39.49
CA TYR A 471 19.98 -2.73 39.15
C TYR A 471 20.17 -4.06 38.40
N GLU A 472 21.01 -4.08 37.36
CA GLU A 472 21.35 -5.30 36.61
C GLU A 472 21.97 -6.36 37.51
N GLU A 473 22.88 -5.98 38.42
CA GLU A 473 23.50 -6.91 39.37
C GLU A 473 22.47 -7.55 40.33
N ARG A 474 21.49 -6.76 40.79
CA ARG A 474 20.49 -7.24 41.74
C ARG A 474 19.40 -8.08 41.09
N PHE A 475 18.84 -7.61 39.97
CA PHE A 475 17.63 -8.20 39.39
C PHE A 475 17.92 -9.09 38.17
N GLY A 476 19.12 -9.00 37.57
CA GLY A 476 19.53 -9.85 36.44
C GLY A 476 19.05 -9.38 35.07
N TYR A 477 18.43 -8.20 34.99
CA TYR A 477 17.97 -7.57 33.75
C TYR A 477 18.07 -6.04 33.87
N ILE A 478 17.98 -5.35 32.73
CA ILE A 478 18.13 -3.91 32.64
C ILE A 478 16.97 -3.15 33.31
N PHE A 479 17.23 -1.92 33.75
CA PHE A 479 16.19 -1.03 34.26
C PHE A 479 15.28 -0.53 33.12
N LEU A 480 14.00 -0.88 33.19
CA LEU A 480 12.98 -0.47 32.21
C LEU A 480 12.03 0.54 32.80
N VAL A 481 11.83 1.67 32.11
CA VAL A 481 10.87 2.71 32.48
C VAL A 481 10.33 3.37 31.22
N ARG A 482 9.02 3.65 31.17
CA ARG A 482 8.44 4.49 30.12
C ARG A 482 8.91 5.92 30.33
N ALA A 483 9.93 6.29 29.57
CA ALA A 483 10.62 7.57 29.70
C ALA A 483 9.89 8.74 29.02
N ALA A 484 9.01 8.48 28.03
CA ALA A 484 8.26 9.53 27.33
C ALA A 484 7.47 10.40 28.33
N GLY A 485 7.76 11.70 28.35
CA GLY A 485 7.12 12.67 29.26
C GLY A 485 7.71 12.75 30.66
N ARG A 486 8.77 12.02 30.99
CA ARG A 486 9.47 12.07 32.29
C ARG A 486 10.79 12.83 32.20
N GLY A 487 11.13 13.55 33.27
CA GLY A 487 12.43 14.21 33.40
C GLY A 487 13.54 13.24 33.84
N ALA A 488 14.81 13.60 33.61
CA ALA A 488 15.95 12.77 34.03
C ALA A 488 16.02 12.56 35.54
N GLU A 489 15.68 13.57 36.34
CA GLU A 489 15.62 13.48 37.82
C GLU A 489 14.52 12.52 38.28
N GLU A 490 13.35 12.57 37.63
CA GLU A 490 12.22 11.68 37.92
C GLU A 490 12.59 10.22 37.63
N MET A 491 13.23 9.97 36.48
CA MET A 491 13.69 8.62 36.14
C MET A 491 14.73 8.10 37.13
N LEU A 492 15.66 8.95 37.59
CA LEU A 492 16.67 8.56 38.58
C LEU A 492 16.02 8.26 39.94
N ALA A 493 15.02 9.04 40.35
CA ALA A 493 14.26 8.78 41.58
C ALA A 493 13.53 7.43 41.50
N LEU A 494 12.89 7.11 40.36
CA LEU A 494 12.25 5.81 40.14
C LEU A 494 13.24 4.65 40.19
N LEU A 495 14.43 4.82 39.61
CA LEU A 495 15.49 3.82 39.68
C LEU A 495 15.90 3.56 41.13
N GLN A 496 16.11 4.61 41.91
CA GLN A 496 16.49 4.51 43.32
C GLN A 496 15.40 3.90 44.20
N GLU A 497 14.13 4.27 43.96
CA GLU A 497 12.97 3.70 44.63
C GLU A 497 12.85 2.19 44.36
N ARG A 498 12.93 1.81 43.09
CA ARG A 498 12.75 0.42 42.63
C ARG A 498 13.86 -0.51 43.08
N MET A 499 15.04 0.02 43.39
CA MET A 499 16.09 -0.75 44.07
C MET A 499 15.69 -1.27 45.46
N ALA A 500 14.61 -0.79 46.07
CA ALA A 500 14.12 -1.31 47.36
C ALA A 500 13.17 -2.51 47.23
N HIS A 501 12.63 -2.79 46.03
CA HIS A 501 11.61 -3.81 45.83
C HIS A 501 12.14 -5.25 45.91
N GLU A 502 11.24 -6.18 46.26
CA GLU A 502 11.51 -7.60 46.15
C GLU A 502 11.56 -8.04 44.66
N PRO A 503 12.39 -9.02 44.27
CA PRO A 503 12.58 -9.39 42.87
C PRO A 503 11.29 -9.69 42.08
N ASP A 504 10.33 -10.42 42.68
CA ASP A 504 9.06 -10.77 42.03
C ASP A 504 8.13 -9.56 41.83
N GLU A 505 8.17 -8.60 42.77
CA GLU A 505 7.44 -7.35 42.65
C GLU A 505 8.04 -6.48 41.56
N GLU A 506 9.36 -6.35 41.56
CA GLU A 506 10.09 -5.57 40.58
C GLU A 506 9.93 -6.12 39.16
N LEU A 507 9.95 -7.45 39.01
CA LEU A 507 9.70 -8.10 37.71
C LEU A 507 8.34 -7.72 37.15
N ARG A 508 7.28 -7.72 37.98
CA ARG A 508 5.95 -7.28 37.54
C ARG A 508 5.92 -5.80 37.19
N ILE A 509 6.62 -4.94 37.93
CA ILE A 509 6.71 -3.51 37.63
C ILE A 509 7.44 -3.29 36.30
N ALA A 510 8.57 -3.96 36.08
CA ALA A 510 9.33 -3.90 34.83
C ALA A 510 8.51 -4.40 33.64
N ALA A 511 7.77 -5.51 33.79
CA ALA A 511 6.85 -6.01 32.77
C ALA A 511 5.72 -5.00 32.48
N GLY A 512 5.21 -4.29 33.50
CA GLY A 512 4.24 -3.21 33.30
C GLY A 512 4.82 -2.01 32.55
N GLN A 513 6.07 -1.62 32.86
CA GLN A 513 6.76 -0.56 32.12
C GLN A 513 7.00 -0.97 30.65
N GLN A 514 7.34 -2.23 30.39
CA GLN A 514 7.44 -2.76 29.04
C GLN A 514 6.10 -2.68 28.29
N ALA A 515 4.98 -3.05 28.93
CA ALA A 515 3.66 -2.92 28.34
C ALA A 515 3.32 -1.47 27.95
N GLU A 516 3.65 -0.49 28.80
CA GLU A 516 3.48 0.93 28.50
C GLU A 516 4.31 1.37 27.28
N ILE A 517 5.58 0.95 27.20
CA ILE A 517 6.47 1.25 26.06
C ILE A 517 5.93 0.63 24.78
N THR A 518 5.54 -0.64 24.82
CA THR A 518 4.94 -1.36 23.69
C THR A 518 3.68 -0.64 23.21
N ALA A 519 2.78 -0.24 24.11
CA ALA A 519 1.57 0.50 23.76
C ALA A 519 1.88 1.85 23.09
N LEU A 520 2.92 2.55 23.55
CA LEU A 520 3.37 3.81 22.94
C LEU A 520 3.92 3.57 21.52
N ARG A 521 4.72 2.52 21.32
CA ARG A 521 5.28 2.16 20.01
C ARG A 521 4.20 1.70 19.02
N ILE A 522 3.20 0.93 19.48
CA ILE A 522 2.03 0.57 18.66
C ILE A 522 1.25 1.83 18.26
N ARG A 523 0.99 2.75 19.19
CA ARG A 523 0.35 4.04 18.84
C ARG A 523 1.16 4.77 17.79
N HIS A 524 2.47 4.84 17.93
CA HIS A 524 3.32 5.50 16.96
C HIS A 524 3.27 4.85 15.57
N LEU A 525 3.29 3.52 15.51
CA LEU A 525 3.13 2.77 14.27
C LEU A 525 1.82 3.15 13.54
N ILE A 526 0.71 3.20 14.29
CA ILE A 526 -0.64 3.37 13.74
C ILE A 526 -1.04 4.84 13.52
N THR A 527 -0.55 5.78 14.33
CA THR A 527 -0.92 7.21 14.22
C THR A 527 0.18 8.07 13.60
N GLY A 528 1.42 7.59 13.59
CA GLY A 528 2.59 8.38 13.19
C GLY A 528 3.02 9.44 14.22
N ALA A 529 2.32 9.54 15.36
CA ALA A 529 2.55 10.53 16.42
C ALA A 529 3.28 9.92 17.62
#